data_AF-A0AAW4RHT4-F1
#
_entry.id   AF-A0AAW4RHT4-F1
#
_cell.length_a   1.000
_cell.length_b   1.000
_cell.length_c   1.000
_cell.angle_alpha   90.00
_cell.angle_beta   90.00
_cell.angle_gamma   90.00
#
_symmetry.space_group_name_H-M   'P 1'
#
loop_
_entity.id
_entity.type
_entity.pdbx_description
1 polymer ?
#
loop_
_entity_poly.entity_id
_entity_poly.type
_entity_poly.pdbx_seq_one_letter_code
_entity_poly.pdbx_strand_id
1 'polypeptide(L)'
;MNEEQEIAEAAGKRELYDAFWKESSDAIKPFREFWSKSGGTMREEAGKLDAVLGGRTPVSDQAVTDCRLAVMRLHQFAHAISELSSGSIAKIQNELCQRAMTDIVVRAMDAAKKAQRDMATIYQWVAAAEHPNTAQQ
;
A
#
# COMPACT_ATOMS: atom_id res chain seq x y z
N MET A 1 3.33 5.33 -23.04
CA MET A 1 3.64 3.90 -22.87
C MET A 1 2.88 3.18 -23.96
N ASN A 2 3.53 2.32 -24.75
CA ASN A 2 2.83 1.59 -25.83
C ASN A 2 2.29 0.24 -25.30
N GLU A 3 1.34 -0.34 -26.03
CA GLU A 3 0.66 -1.59 -25.63
C GLU A 3 1.64 -2.77 -25.43
N GLU A 4 2.70 -2.83 -26.23
CA GLU A 4 3.76 -3.85 -26.11
C GLU A 4 4.54 -3.74 -24.79
N GLN A 5 4.82 -2.52 -24.32
CA GLN A 5 5.47 -2.28 -23.03
C GLN A 5 4.57 -2.72 -21.87
N GLU A 6 3.26 -2.42 -21.93
CA GLU A 6 2.31 -2.83 -20.88
C GLU A 6 2.20 -4.35 -20.76
N ILE A 7 2.16 -5.05 -21.90
CA ILE A 7 2.12 -6.52 -21.94
C ILE A 7 3.41 -7.12 -21.38
N ALA A 8 4.57 -6.57 -21.75
CA ALA A 8 5.86 -7.03 -21.25
C ALA A 8 6.01 -6.81 -19.73
N GLU A 9 5.56 -5.66 -19.21
CA GLU A 9 5.56 -5.38 -17.78
C GLU A 9 4.61 -6.31 -17.00
N ALA A 10 3.43 -6.58 -17.54
CA ALA A 10 2.48 -7.51 -16.93
C ALA A 10 3.02 -8.94 -16.90
N ALA A 11 3.68 -9.38 -17.98
CA ALA A 11 4.34 -10.68 -18.05
C ALA A 11 5.48 -10.79 -17.04
N GLY A 12 6.34 -9.77 -16.94
CA GLY A 12 7.43 -9.73 -15.97
C GLY A 12 6.93 -9.74 -14.52
N LYS A 13 5.85 -9.02 -14.21
CA LYS A 13 5.20 -9.09 -12.89
C LYS A 13 4.67 -10.49 -12.61
N ARG A 14 4.03 -11.14 -13.58
CA ARG A 14 3.49 -12.50 -13.41
C ARG A 14 4.60 -13.50 -13.09
N GLU A 15 5.71 -13.45 -13.82
CA GLU A 15 6.87 -14.32 -13.57
C GLU A 15 7.45 -14.13 -12.16
N LEU A 16 7.58 -12.88 -11.69
CA LEU A 16 8.03 -12.58 -10.34
C LEU A 16 7.11 -13.19 -9.27
N TYR A 17 5.80 -12.99 -9.39
CA TYR A 17 4.85 -13.53 -8.41
C TYR A 17 4.72 -15.06 -8.50
N ASP A 18 4.89 -15.65 -9.67
CA ASP A 18 4.95 -17.11 -9.81
C ASP A 18 6.18 -17.68 -9.09
N ALA A 19 7.36 -17.07 -9.24
CA ALA A 19 8.56 -17.44 -8.49
C ALA A 19 8.36 -17.30 -6.98
N PHE A 20 7.72 -16.19 -6.55
CA PHE A 20 7.37 -15.97 -5.16
C PHE A 20 6.49 -17.07 -4.58
N TRP A 21 5.49 -17.57 -5.31
CA TRP A 21 4.59 -18.61 -4.81
C TRP A 21 5.19 -20.02 -4.89
N LYS A 22 6.08 -20.27 -5.87
CA LYS A 22 6.77 -21.56 -6.06
C LYS A 22 7.95 -21.77 -5.11
N GLU A 23 8.51 -20.70 -4.54
CA GLU A 23 9.60 -20.80 -3.57
C GLU A 23 9.20 -21.72 -2.40
N SER A 24 10.03 -22.71 -2.08
CA SER A 24 9.72 -23.76 -1.10
C SER A 24 10.52 -23.65 0.19
N SER A 25 11.50 -22.73 0.25
CA SER A 25 12.33 -22.49 1.42
C SER A 25 11.49 -22.18 2.67
N ASP A 26 11.93 -22.68 3.83
CA ASP A 26 11.31 -22.31 5.10
C ASP A 26 11.45 -20.82 5.41
N ALA A 27 12.48 -20.17 4.85
CA ALA A 27 12.76 -18.75 5.08
C ALA A 27 11.65 -17.82 4.55
N ILE A 28 10.93 -18.21 3.50
CA ILE A 28 9.87 -17.37 2.92
C ILE A 28 8.53 -17.48 3.66
N LYS A 29 8.30 -18.58 4.41
CA LYS A 29 6.98 -18.88 4.98
C LYS A 29 6.40 -17.73 5.81
N PRO A 30 7.13 -17.12 6.77
CA PRO A 30 6.57 -16.04 7.58
C PRO A 30 6.16 -14.81 6.76
N PHE A 31 7.00 -14.42 5.79
CA PHE A 31 6.71 -13.32 4.88
C PHE A 31 5.47 -13.62 4.02
N ARG A 32 5.40 -14.81 3.43
CA ARG A 32 4.30 -15.23 2.56
C ARG A 32 2.98 -15.31 3.32
N GLU A 33 2.99 -15.91 4.51
CA GLU A 33 1.81 -16.00 5.35
C GLU A 33 1.28 -14.63 5.74
N PHE A 34 2.16 -13.72 6.16
CA PHE A 34 1.77 -12.35 6.48
C PHE A 34 1.19 -11.64 5.24
N TRP A 35 1.88 -11.70 4.10
CA TRP A 35 1.40 -11.10 2.86
C TRP A 35 0.04 -11.65 2.43
N SER A 36 -0.13 -12.98 2.49
CA SER A 36 -1.39 -13.63 2.12
C SER A 36 -2.55 -13.23 3.03
N LYS A 37 -2.30 -13.04 4.33
CA LYS A 37 -3.35 -12.67 5.31
C LYS A 37 -3.69 -11.18 5.25
N SER A 38 -2.67 -10.33 5.07
CA SER A 38 -2.79 -8.90 5.31
C SER A 38 -2.80 -8.06 4.03
N GLY A 39 -2.40 -8.61 2.87
CA GLY A 39 -2.31 -7.88 1.61
C GLY A 39 -3.66 -7.38 1.08
N GLY A 40 -4.75 -8.12 1.34
CA GLY A 40 -6.12 -7.69 1.05
C GLY A 40 -6.51 -6.47 1.89
N THR A 41 -6.29 -6.55 3.21
CA THR A 41 -6.55 -5.45 4.14
C THR A 41 -5.75 -4.19 3.78
N MET A 42 -4.47 -4.33 3.38
CA MET A 42 -3.69 -3.18 2.90
C MET A 42 -4.39 -2.45 1.75
N ARG A 43 -4.92 -3.19 0.78
CA ARG A 43 -5.65 -2.61 -0.36
C ARG A 43 -6.95 -1.92 0.08
N GLU A 44 -7.68 -2.53 1.01
CA GLU A 44 -8.91 -1.96 1.57
C GLU A 44 -8.63 -0.65 2.31
N GLU A 45 -7.58 -0.60 3.14
CA GLU A 45 -7.19 0.60 3.87
C GLU A 45 -6.78 1.73 2.92
N ALA A 46 -5.97 1.44 1.90
CA ALA A 46 -5.63 2.42 0.87
C ALA A 46 -6.88 2.94 0.13
N GLY A 47 -7.84 2.04 -0.15
CA GLY A 47 -9.09 2.36 -0.81
C GLY A 47 -9.97 3.37 -0.08
N LYS A 48 -9.86 3.46 1.26
CA LYS A 48 -10.63 4.44 2.06
C LYS A 48 -10.24 5.88 1.73
N LEU A 49 -8.94 6.16 1.63
CA LEU A 49 -8.45 7.49 1.27
C LEU A 49 -8.77 7.81 -0.19
N ASP A 50 -8.60 6.85 -1.09
CA ASP A 50 -8.95 7.00 -2.51
C ASP A 50 -10.45 7.28 -2.70
N ALA A 51 -11.31 6.71 -1.85
CA ALA A 51 -12.75 6.95 -1.90
C ALA A 51 -13.11 8.39 -1.49
N VAL A 52 -12.48 8.93 -0.44
CA VAL A 52 -12.67 10.32 -0.02
C VAL A 52 -12.13 11.28 -1.08
N LEU A 53 -10.88 11.11 -1.51
CA LEU A 53 -10.26 11.97 -2.52
C LEU A 53 -10.98 11.90 -3.88
N GLY A 54 -11.52 10.73 -4.22
CA GLY A 54 -12.29 10.53 -5.44
C GLY A 54 -13.75 10.96 -5.34
N GLY A 55 -14.20 11.57 -4.23
CA GLY A 55 -15.57 12.04 -4.03
C GLY A 55 -16.62 10.93 -3.88
N ARG A 56 -16.21 9.67 -3.74
CA ARG A 56 -17.10 8.52 -3.49
C ARG A 56 -17.56 8.45 -2.03
N THR A 57 -16.78 9.04 -1.14
CA THR A 57 -17.11 9.17 0.29
C THR A 57 -17.09 10.65 0.67
N PRO A 58 -18.20 11.21 1.17
CA PRO A 58 -18.23 12.58 1.66
C PRO A 58 -17.26 12.80 2.82
N VAL A 59 -16.60 13.96 2.84
CA VAL A 59 -15.76 14.36 3.97
C VAL A 59 -16.65 14.60 5.20
N SER A 60 -16.41 13.83 6.25
CA SER A 60 -17.10 13.89 7.55
C SER A 60 -16.13 13.48 8.65
N ASP A 61 -16.43 13.76 9.91
CA ASP A 61 -15.59 13.38 11.06
C ASP A 61 -15.32 11.88 11.12
N GLN A 62 -16.33 11.07 10.77
CA GLN A 62 -16.18 9.62 10.70
C GLN A 62 -15.23 9.22 9.56
N ALA A 63 -15.41 9.77 8.36
CA ALA A 63 -14.53 9.48 7.23
C ALA A 63 -13.08 9.91 7.50
N VAL A 64 -12.88 11.05 8.17
CA VAL A 64 -11.57 11.54 8.61
C VAL A 64 -10.95 10.59 9.63
N THR A 65 -11.73 10.10 10.60
CA THR A 65 -11.28 9.12 11.59
C THR A 65 -10.89 7.80 10.93
N ASP A 66 -11.70 7.30 10.00
CA ASP A 66 -11.42 6.08 9.25
C ASP A 66 -10.15 6.21 8.40
N CYS A 67 -9.93 7.37 7.77
CA CYS A 67 -8.70 7.65 7.02
C CYS A 67 -7.47 7.69 7.93
N ARG A 68 -7.56 8.29 9.13
CA ARG A 68 -6.47 8.28 10.12
C ARG A 68 -6.10 6.86 10.54
N LEU A 69 -7.11 6.03 10.82
CA LEU A 69 -6.91 4.61 11.16
C LEU A 69 -6.29 3.84 9.98
N ALA A 70 -6.73 4.12 8.76
CA ALA A 70 -6.17 3.53 7.56
C ALA A 70 -4.69 3.87 7.37
N VAL A 71 -4.30 5.13 7.54
CA VAL A 71 -2.89 5.57 7.51
C VAL A 71 -2.06 4.81 8.52
N MET A 72 -2.53 4.72 9.78
CA MET A 72 -1.83 3.98 10.83
C MET A 72 -1.65 2.50 10.45
N ARG A 73 -2.71 1.85 9.95
CA ARG A 73 -2.67 0.43 9.55
C ARG A 73 -1.73 0.20 8.38
N LEU A 74 -1.68 1.11 7.41
CA LEU A 74 -0.75 1.03 6.28
C LEU A 74 0.70 1.16 6.74
N HIS A 75 1.00 2.05 7.69
CA HIS A 75 2.34 2.14 8.30
C HIS A 75 2.71 0.88 9.08
N GLN A 76 1.79 0.33 9.88
CA GLN A 76 1.99 -0.93 10.60
C GLN A 76 2.26 -2.09 9.64
N PHE A 77 1.49 -2.16 8.55
CA PHE A 77 1.68 -3.15 7.50
C PHE A 77 3.04 -3.02 6.83
N ALA A 78 3.40 -1.80 6.39
CA ALA A 78 4.68 -1.52 5.74
C ALA A 78 5.88 -1.84 6.65
N HIS A 79 5.77 -1.56 7.94
CA HIS A 79 6.78 -1.92 8.91
C HIS A 79 6.90 -3.44 9.07
N ALA A 80 5.79 -4.14 9.33
CA ALA A 80 5.79 -5.58 9.55
C ALA A 80 6.31 -6.37 8.34
N ILE A 81 5.89 -6.02 7.12
CA ILE A 81 6.37 -6.68 5.90
C ILE A 81 7.86 -6.41 5.66
N SER A 82 8.35 -5.21 5.99
CA SER A 82 9.77 -4.85 5.89
C SER A 82 10.62 -5.67 6.87
N GLU A 83 10.22 -5.76 8.14
CA GLU A 83 10.92 -6.55 9.14
C GLU A 83 11.01 -8.03 8.76
N LEU A 84 9.90 -8.60 8.28
CA LEU A 84 9.87 -9.98 7.77
C LEU A 84 10.79 -10.17 6.56
N SER A 85 10.93 -9.15 5.71
CA SER A 85 11.77 -9.21 4.53
C SER A 85 13.27 -9.24 4.87
N SER A 86 13.71 -8.40 5.82
CA SER A 86 15.11 -8.24 6.22
C SER A 86 15.73 -9.56 6.69
N GLY A 87 14.96 -10.37 7.42
CA GLY A 87 15.41 -11.68 7.92
C GLY A 87 15.36 -12.83 6.90
N SER A 88 14.69 -12.62 5.76
CA SER A 88 14.28 -13.70 4.84
C SER A 88 14.93 -13.58 3.46
N ILE A 89 15.05 -12.36 2.90
CA ILE A 89 15.56 -12.13 1.54
C ILE A 89 16.97 -12.72 1.37
N ALA A 90 17.88 -12.46 2.33
CA ALA A 90 19.26 -12.94 2.27
C ALA A 90 19.40 -14.48 2.33
N LYS A 91 18.36 -15.20 2.76
CA LYS A 91 18.36 -16.67 2.91
C LYS A 91 17.70 -17.40 1.74
N ILE A 92 17.05 -16.67 0.85
CA ILE A 92 16.38 -17.21 -0.34
C ILE A 92 17.40 -17.20 -1.48
N GLN A 93 17.61 -18.33 -2.16
CA GLN A 93 18.56 -18.40 -3.28
C GLN A 93 17.93 -17.95 -4.61
N ASN A 94 16.60 -18.00 -4.71
CA ASN A 94 15.89 -17.61 -5.92
C ASN A 94 15.81 -16.08 -6.06
N GLU A 95 16.58 -15.53 -7.00
CA GLU A 95 16.63 -14.08 -7.27
C GLU A 95 15.27 -13.48 -7.68
N LEU A 96 14.47 -14.20 -8.47
CA LEU A 96 13.13 -13.74 -8.86
C LEU A 96 12.22 -13.64 -7.64
N CYS A 97 12.31 -14.60 -6.72
CA CYS A 97 11.59 -14.55 -5.47
C CYS A 97 12.05 -13.38 -4.57
N GLN A 98 13.36 -13.15 -4.45
CA GLN A 98 13.88 -11.98 -3.72
C GLN A 98 13.33 -10.67 -4.29
N ARG A 99 13.36 -10.52 -5.63
CA ARG A 99 12.82 -9.35 -6.33
C ARG A 99 11.32 -9.17 -6.09
N ALA A 100 10.55 -10.25 -6.10
CA ALA A 100 9.12 -10.20 -5.79
C ALA A 100 8.85 -9.75 -4.35
N MET A 101 9.65 -10.21 -3.38
CA MET A 101 9.56 -9.75 -2.00
C MET A 101 9.90 -8.26 -1.87
N THR A 102 10.95 -7.80 -2.55
CA THR A 102 11.30 -6.38 -2.60
C THR A 102 10.18 -5.54 -3.22
N ASP A 103 9.58 -5.98 -4.33
CA ASP A 103 8.43 -5.31 -4.95
C ASP A 103 7.24 -5.19 -3.99
N ILE A 104 6.92 -6.27 -3.25
CA ILE A 104 5.86 -6.25 -2.23
C ILE A 104 6.16 -5.23 -1.13
N VAL A 105 7.40 -5.20 -0.61
CA VAL A 105 7.81 -4.23 0.43
C VAL A 105 7.73 -2.80 -0.09
N VAL A 106 8.21 -2.54 -1.29
CA VAL A 106 8.16 -1.20 -1.91
C VAL A 106 6.71 -0.76 -2.08
N ARG A 107 5.82 -1.62 -2.57
CA ARG A 107 4.38 -1.31 -2.69
C ARG A 107 3.74 -0.96 -1.36
N ALA A 108 4.10 -1.68 -0.30
CA ALA A 108 3.61 -1.40 1.05
C ALA A 108 4.07 -0.03 1.55
N MET A 109 5.36 0.27 1.38
CA MET A 109 5.94 1.56 1.77
C MET A 109 5.33 2.72 0.98
N ASP A 110 5.14 2.54 -0.33
CA ASP A 110 4.56 3.56 -1.19
C ASP A 110 3.08 3.79 -0.88
N ALA A 111 2.32 2.74 -0.54
CA ALA A 111 0.95 2.87 -0.07
C ALA A 111 0.87 3.68 1.23
N ALA A 112 1.76 3.42 2.20
CA ALA A 112 1.82 4.19 3.44
C ALA A 112 2.19 5.67 3.20
N LYS A 113 3.22 5.93 2.39
CA LYS A 113 3.63 7.30 2.01
C LYS A 113 2.54 8.04 1.26
N LYS A 114 1.87 7.38 0.30
CA LYS A 114 0.74 7.94 -0.42
C LYS A 114 -0.38 8.29 0.55
N ALA A 115 -0.75 7.36 1.43
CA ALA A 115 -1.81 7.60 2.39
C ALA A 115 -1.52 8.80 3.32
N GLN A 116 -0.26 8.98 3.73
CA GLN A 116 0.13 10.15 4.52
C GLN A 116 -0.07 11.48 3.75
N ARG A 117 0.28 11.52 2.46
CA ARG A 117 0.05 12.70 1.60
C ARG A 117 -1.45 12.94 1.36
N ASP A 118 -2.20 11.87 1.12
CA ASP A 118 -3.64 11.94 0.89
C ASP A 118 -4.36 12.47 2.14
N MET A 119 -3.95 12.01 3.32
CA MET A 119 -4.48 12.49 4.60
C MET A 119 -4.21 13.99 4.82
N ALA A 120 -3.02 14.47 4.45
CA ALA A 120 -2.69 15.89 4.52
C ALA A 120 -3.61 16.72 3.60
N THR A 121 -3.94 16.19 2.42
CA THR A 121 -4.89 16.83 1.49
C THR A 121 -6.30 16.89 2.08
N ILE A 122 -6.76 15.78 2.68
CA ILE A 122 -8.08 15.73 3.35
C ILE A 122 -8.16 16.76 4.48
N TYR A 123 -7.10 16.93 5.27
CA TYR A 123 -7.08 17.97 6.32
C TYR A 123 -7.15 19.39 5.77
N GLN A 124 -6.52 19.67 4.63
CA GLN A 124 -6.65 20.99 3.99
C GLN A 124 -8.09 21.29 3.58
N TRP A 125 -8.82 20.28 3.10
CA TRP A 125 -10.24 20.43 2.76
C TRP A 125 -11.11 20.69 3.99
N VAL A 126 -10.86 19.98 5.09
CA VAL A 126 -11.55 20.22 6.36
C VAL A 126 -11.31 21.65 6.85
N ALA A 127 -10.05 22.09 6.89
CA ALA A 127 -9.71 23.43 7.34
C ALA A 127 -10.32 24.54 6.44
N ALA A 128 -10.37 24.33 5.14
CA ALA A 128 -11.01 25.27 4.20
C ALA A 128 -12.53 25.35 4.40
N ALA A 129 -13.18 24.25 4.79
CA ALA A 129 -14.60 24.21 5.09
C ALA A 129 -14.94 24.89 6.44
N GLU A 130 -14.02 24.84 7.41
CA GLU A 130 -14.17 25.49 8.72
C GLU A 130 -13.89 27.00 8.69
N HIS A 131 -13.12 27.47 7.70
CA HIS A 131 -12.84 28.89 7.46
C HIS A 131 -13.38 29.35 6.10
N PRO A 132 -14.70 29.33 5.86
CA PRO A 132 -15.25 29.91 4.65
C PRO A 132 -15.01 31.42 4.71
N ASN A 133 -14.17 31.91 3.80
CA ASN A 133 -13.80 33.31 3.58
C ASN A 133 -14.81 34.32 4.18
N THR A 134 -14.42 35.03 5.22
CA THR A 134 -15.14 36.19 5.80
C THR A 134 -15.12 37.43 4.90
N ALA A 135 -14.75 37.28 3.61
CA ALA A 135 -14.59 38.38 2.65
C ALA A 135 -15.89 38.77 1.91
N GLN A 136 -17.07 38.32 2.35
CA GLN A 136 -18.37 38.63 1.72
C GLN A 136 -19.45 39.10 2.70
N GLN A 137 -19.09 39.81 3.78
CA GLN A 137 -20.06 40.53 4.62
C GLN A 137 -19.89 42.04 4.53
#